data_AF-A0A955HET0-F1
#
_entry.id   AF-A0A955HET0-F1
#
_cell.length_a   1.000
_cell.length_b   1.000
_cell.length_c   1.000
_cell.angle_alpha   90.00
_cell.angle_beta   90.00
_cell.angle_gamma   90.00
#
_symmetry.space_group_name_H-M   'P 1'
#
loop_
_entity.id
_entity.type
_entity.pdbx_description
1 polymer ?
#
loop_
_entity_poly.entity_id
_entity_poly.type
_entity_poly.pdbx_seq_one_letter_code
_entity_poly.pdbx_strand_id
1 'polypeptide(L)'
;MQFWFFIFAFVFLTLPSVVFGAELVVAHEWSKRLGGNNSDYAYSVIVDSHNNVIVSGYVDGDADLNGDGDTADGGEDATGYGYDDVFVSVFDENGNFQWARRLGGNESDYTRSAVVDSDN
;
A
#
# COMPACT_ATOMS: atom_id res chain seq x y z
N MET A 1 -18.12 18.54 -71.57
CA MET A 1 -18.34 19.36 -70.35
C MET A 1 -19.20 18.55 -69.39
N GLN A 2 -18.69 18.33 -68.18
CA GLN A 2 -19.36 17.85 -66.95
C GLN A 2 -19.96 16.43 -66.97
N PHE A 3 -19.23 15.46 -66.40
CA PHE A 3 -19.72 14.16 -65.93
C PHE A 3 -20.17 14.30 -64.46
N TRP A 4 -21.33 13.77 -64.10
CA TRP A 4 -21.78 13.67 -62.71
C TRP A 4 -21.54 12.25 -62.18
N PHE A 5 -20.80 12.13 -61.08
CA PHE A 5 -20.67 10.90 -60.29
C PHE A 5 -21.62 10.97 -59.10
N PHE A 6 -22.46 9.96 -58.91
CA PHE A 6 -23.13 9.74 -57.62
C PHE A 6 -22.32 8.70 -56.84
N ILE A 7 -21.65 9.14 -55.77
CA ILE A 7 -21.08 8.23 -54.77
C ILE A 7 -22.19 8.00 -53.73
N PHE A 8 -22.65 6.76 -53.59
CA PHE A 8 -23.46 6.35 -52.44
C PHE A 8 -22.56 6.25 -51.21
N ALA A 9 -22.75 7.14 -50.25
CA ALA A 9 -22.15 7.00 -48.93
C ALA A 9 -22.90 5.92 -48.15
N PHE A 10 -22.23 4.82 -47.80
CA PHE A 10 -22.72 3.86 -46.83
C PHE A 10 -22.65 4.48 -45.43
N VAL A 11 -23.80 4.67 -44.79
CA VAL A 11 -23.87 4.98 -43.36
C VAL A 11 -23.67 3.67 -42.60
N PHE A 12 -22.52 3.51 -41.93
CA PHE A 12 -22.33 2.43 -40.97
C PHE A 12 -23.04 2.80 -39.66
N LEU A 13 -24.19 2.19 -39.41
CA LEU A 13 -24.85 2.24 -38.11
C LEU A 13 -24.10 1.29 -37.17
N THR A 14 -23.27 1.82 -36.26
CA THR A 14 -22.70 0.99 -35.19
C THR A 14 -23.82 0.64 -34.21
N LEU A 15 -24.11 -0.64 -34.05
CA LEU A 15 -25.00 -1.09 -32.98
C LEU A 15 -24.33 -0.74 -31.63
N PRO A 16 -25.07 -0.23 -30.63
CA PRO A 16 -24.50 -0.10 -29.30
C PRO A 16 -24.15 -1.50 -28.82
N SER A 17 -22.88 -1.72 -28.52
CA SER A 17 -22.39 -2.95 -27.93
C SER A 17 -23.20 -3.23 -26.67
N VAL A 18 -23.96 -4.32 -26.67
CA VAL A 18 -24.60 -4.81 -25.45
C VAL A 18 -23.51 -5.45 -24.61
N VAL A 19 -23.07 -4.74 -23.56
CA VAL A 19 -22.15 -5.30 -22.57
C VAL A 19 -22.99 -6.17 -21.62
N PHE A 20 -22.92 -7.48 -21.80
CA PHE A 20 -23.44 -8.45 -20.85
C PHE A 20 -22.33 -8.87 -19.88
N GLY A 21 -22.62 -8.79 -18.58
CA GLY A 21 -21.90 -9.51 -17.53
C GLY A 21 -20.60 -8.85 -17.09
N ALA A 22 -20.67 -7.89 -16.17
CA ALA A 22 -19.54 -7.65 -15.29
C ALA A 22 -19.41 -8.87 -14.38
N GLU A 23 -18.56 -9.82 -14.76
CA GLU A 23 -18.04 -10.80 -13.82
C GLU A 23 -17.29 -9.98 -12.76
N LEU A 24 -17.73 -10.06 -11.50
CA LEU A 24 -17.04 -9.42 -10.39
C LEU A 24 -15.72 -10.18 -10.16
N VAL A 25 -14.73 -9.91 -11.00
CA VAL A 25 -13.35 -10.33 -10.74
C VAL A 25 -12.84 -9.37 -9.69
N VAL A 26 -12.90 -9.77 -8.42
CA VAL A 26 -12.18 -9.07 -7.37
C VAL A 26 -10.69 -9.21 -7.72
N ALA A 27 -10.11 -8.13 -8.24
CA ALA A 27 -8.70 -8.07 -8.56
C ALA A 27 -7.91 -7.91 -7.26
N HIS A 28 -6.73 -8.51 -7.19
CA HIS A 28 -5.77 -8.19 -6.14
C HIS A 28 -5.38 -6.71 -6.25
N GLU A 29 -5.64 -5.92 -5.21
CA GLU A 29 -5.28 -4.50 -5.18
C GLU A 29 -3.78 -4.35 -4.94
N TRP A 30 -3.30 -4.70 -3.75
CA TRP A 30 -1.89 -4.64 -3.41
C TRP A 30 -1.51 -5.59 -2.27
N SER A 31 -0.22 -5.91 -2.19
CA SER A 31 0.40 -6.61 -1.08
C SER A 31 1.80 -6.05 -0.87
N LYS A 32 2.20 -5.85 0.39
CA LYS A 32 3.54 -5.39 0.76
C LYS A 32 4.20 -6.39 1.70
N ARG A 33 5.49 -6.64 1.49
CA ARG A 33 6.33 -7.32 2.47
C ARG A 33 6.94 -6.23 3.35
N LEU A 34 6.90 -6.43 4.65
CA LEU A 34 7.62 -5.61 5.62
C LEU A 34 8.56 -6.52 6.42
N GLY A 35 9.59 -5.93 7.02
CA GLY A 35 10.56 -6.63 7.85
C GLY A 35 11.91 -6.87 7.18
N GLY A 36 12.84 -7.39 7.97
CA GLY A 36 14.26 -7.55 7.66
C GLY A 36 14.68 -8.99 7.43
N ASN A 37 15.93 -9.26 7.84
CA ASN A 37 16.55 -10.58 7.78
C ASN A 37 16.41 -11.38 9.08
N ASN A 38 16.00 -10.72 10.18
CA ASN A 38 15.85 -11.33 11.49
C ASN A 38 14.38 -11.62 11.79
N SER A 39 14.02 -11.77 13.08
CA SER A 39 12.66 -12.11 13.47
C SER A 39 11.82 -10.85 13.61
N ASP A 40 10.80 -10.72 12.75
CA ASP A 40 9.89 -9.58 12.74
C ASP A 40 8.47 -10.01 13.05
N TYR A 41 7.74 -9.16 13.78
CA TYR A 41 6.39 -9.47 14.24
C TYR A 41 5.45 -8.30 14.03
N ALA A 42 4.47 -8.47 13.15
CA ALA A 42 3.34 -7.55 13.02
C ALA A 42 2.22 -7.96 14.01
N TYR A 43 1.88 -7.07 14.94
CA TYR A 43 0.86 -7.33 15.96
C TYR A 43 -0.48 -6.68 15.69
N SER A 44 -0.51 -5.58 14.93
CA SER A 44 -1.73 -4.85 14.65
C SER A 44 -1.76 -4.32 13.23
N VAL A 45 -2.95 -4.40 12.63
CA VAL A 45 -3.31 -3.71 11.39
C VAL A 45 -4.64 -3.02 11.65
N ILE A 46 -4.67 -1.71 11.47
CA ILE A 46 -5.83 -0.87 11.73
C ILE A 46 -6.01 0.11 10.57
N VAL A 47 -7.25 0.55 10.33
CA VAL A 47 -7.58 1.52 9.29
C VAL A 47 -8.14 2.76 9.95
N ASP A 48 -7.62 3.92 9.60
CA ASP A 48 -8.03 5.20 10.14
C ASP A 48 -9.25 5.80 9.40
N SER A 49 -9.74 6.96 9.83
CA SER A 49 -10.92 7.60 9.21
C SER A 49 -10.66 8.16 7.80
N HIS A 50 -9.39 8.22 7.40
CA HIS A 50 -8.92 8.67 6.09
C HIS A 50 -8.54 7.50 5.17
N ASN A 51 -8.91 6.26 5.54
CA ASN A 51 -8.56 5.01 4.86
C ASN A 51 -7.04 4.72 4.82
N ASN A 52 -6.24 5.32 5.69
CA ASN A 52 -4.85 4.88 5.83
C ASN A 52 -4.79 3.56 6.56
N VAL A 53 -3.96 2.65 6.05
CA VAL A 53 -3.65 1.36 6.65
C VAL A 53 -2.41 1.53 7.52
N ILE A 54 -2.57 1.33 8.83
CA ILE A 54 -1.52 1.47 9.82
C ILE A 54 -1.14 0.07 10.32
N VAL A 55 0.13 -0.29 10.15
CA VAL A 55 0.71 -1.55 10.61
C VAL A 55 1.66 -1.25 11.76
N SER A 56 1.60 -2.03 12.83
CA SER A 56 2.52 -1.88 13.95
C SER A 56 3.00 -3.21 14.47
N GLY A 57 4.23 -3.22 14.97
CA GLY A 57 4.88 -4.43 15.43
C GLY A 57 6.25 -4.14 16.03
N TYR A 58 7.11 -5.14 16.08
CA TYR A 58 8.54 -4.93 16.29
C TYR A 58 9.38 -5.67 15.25
N VAL A 59 10.57 -5.15 15.00
CA VAL A 59 11.55 -5.67 14.04
C VAL A 59 12.91 -5.77 14.71
N ASP A 60 13.72 -6.76 14.32
CA ASP A 60 15.07 -6.97 14.85
C ASP A 60 16.13 -6.52 13.83
N GLY A 61 16.86 -5.46 14.14
CA GLY A 61 17.85 -4.87 13.23
C GLY A 61 17.24 -4.12 12.04
N ASP A 62 17.93 -4.11 10.88
CA ASP A 62 17.49 -3.41 9.67
C ASP A 62 16.25 -4.07 9.06
N ALA A 63 15.22 -3.28 8.70
CA ALA A 63 13.94 -3.77 8.21
C ALA A 63 13.35 -2.86 7.13
N ASP A 64 12.61 -3.47 6.20
CA ASP A 64 11.78 -2.79 5.20
C ASP A 64 10.46 -2.36 5.87
N LEU A 65 10.26 -1.07 6.10
CA LEU A 65 9.01 -0.56 6.70
C LEU A 65 8.16 0.23 5.69
N ASN A 66 8.66 0.44 4.47
CA ASN A 66 7.98 1.19 3.41
C ASN A 66 7.46 0.27 2.26
N GLY A 67 7.86 -1.00 2.25
CA GLY A 67 7.50 -2.02 1.29
C GLY A 67 8.05 -1.80 -0.13
N ASP A 68 9.25 -1.22 -0.27
CA ASP A 68 9.96 -1.02 -1.53
C ASP A 68 10.93 -2.17 -1.88
N GLY A 69 11.17 -3.08 -0.94
CA GLY A 69 11.98 -4.27 -1.11
C GLY A 69 13.44 -4.12 -0.68
N ASP A 70 13.82 -3.00 -0.06
CA ASP A 70 15.10 -2.88 0.64
C ASP A 70 14.92 -2.65 2.16
N THR A 71 16.02 -2.71 2.91
CA THR A 71 16.01 -2.58 4.39
C THR A 71 16.74 -1.31 4.83
N ALA A 72 17.08 -0.44 3.87
CA ALA A 72 17.89 0.75 4.06
C ALA A 72 16.99 1.99 4.12
N ASP A 73 16.09 2.00 5.09
CA ASP A 73 15.09 3.06 5.27
C ASP A 73 15.67 4.31 5.99
N GLY A 74 16.55 5.01 5.28
CA GLY A 74 17.18 6.24 5.73
C GLY A 74 16.16 7.37 5.93
N GLY A 75 15.69 7.55 7.17
CA GLY A 75 14.69 8.57 7.54
C GLY A 75 13.69 8.10 8.59
N GLU A 76 13.65 6.80 8.83
CA GLU A 76 12.81 6.13 9.84
C GLU A 76 13.62 5.78 11.11
N ASP A 77 14.94 5.95 10.99
CA ASP A 77 15.96 5.88 12.02
C ASP A 77 15.91 7.07 12.97
N ALA A 78 15.43 6.85 14.20
CA ALA A 78 16.12 7.45 15.33
C ALA A 78 17.30 6.52 15.62
N THR A 79 18.51 6.93 15.25
CA THR A 79 19.73 6.16 15.49
C THR A 79 19.75 5.53 16.90
N GLY A 80 20.07 4.23 16.98
CA GLY A 80 20.24 3.52 18.26
C GLY A 80 19.19 2.46 18.57
N TYR A 81 18.53 1.89 17.57
CA TYR A 81 17.65 0.74 17.70
C TYR A 81 18.49 -0.53 17.88
N GLY A 82 18.36 -1.16 19.04
CA GLY A 82 19.18 -2.26 19.49
C GLY A 82 18.83 -3.58 18.83
N TYR A 83 18.04 -4.39 19.55
CA TYR A 83 17.56 -5.70 19.07
C TYR A 83 16.16 -5.51 18.48
N ASP A 84 15.12 -5.93 19.22
CA ASP A 84 13.72 -5.74 18.87
C ASP A 84 13.32 -4.28 19.11
N ASP A 85 12.83 -3.58 18.10
CA ASP A 85 12.30 -2.22 18.27
C ASP A 85 10.93 -2.08 17.63
N VAL A 86 10.07 -1.29 18.28
CA VAL A 86 8.71 -1.05 17.82
C VAL A 86 8.74 -0.28 16.51
N PHE A 87 7.87 -0.65 15.57
CA PHE A 87 7.64 0.13 14.36
C PHE A 87 6.16 0.46 14.17
N VAL A 88 5.93 1.54 13.43
CA VAL A 88 4.63 1.92 12.86
C VAL A 88 4.86 2.30 11.40
N SER A 89 4.17 1.64 10.48
CA SER A 89 4.16 1.95 9.05
C SER A 89 2.75 2.36 8.62
N VAL A 90 2.66 3.41 7.81
CA VAL A 90 1.38 3.94 7.33
C VAL A 90 1.36 3.98 5.81
N PHE A 91 0.31 3.40 5.23
CA PHE A 91 0.02 3.35 3.81
C PHE A 91 -1.34 3.99 3.54
N ASP A 92 -1.54 4.55 2.35
CA ASP A 92 -2.90 4.94 1.91
C ASP A 92 -3.72 3.71 1.46
N GLU A 93 -4.98 3.94 1.10
CA GLU A 93 -5.90 2.90 0.62
C GLU A 93 -5.39 2.13 -0.61
N ASN A 94 -4.49 2.73 -1.40
CA ASN A 94 -3.90 2.14 -2.59
C ASN A 94 -2.56 1.43 -2.30
N GLY A 95 -2.13 1.38 -1.04
CA GLY A 95 -0.86 0.76 -0.64
C GLY A 95 0.36 1.63 -0.91
N ASN A 96 0.18 2.94 -1.15
CA ASN A 96 1.29 3.87 -1.27
C ASN A 96 1.78 4.25 0.12
N PHE A 97 3.09 4.15 0.33
CA PHE A 97 3.75 4.54 1.57
C PHE A 97 3.54 6.02 1.88
N GLN A 98 3.13 6.31 3.11
CA GLN A 98 2.98 7.67 3.63
C GLN A 98 4.16 8.04 4.52
N TRP A 99 4.42 7.23 5.54
CA TRP A 99 5.55 7.35 6.45
C TRP A 99 5.69 6.09 7.30
N ALA A 100 6.89 5.86 7.84
CA ALA A 100 7.11 4.91 8.94
C ALA A 100 7.99 5.53 10.01
N ARG A 101 7.89 4.97 11.21
CA ARG A 101 8.69 5.36 12.38
C ARG A 101 9.01 4.13 13.20
N ARG A 102 10.24 4.07 13.68
CA ARG A 102 10.62 3.20 14.79
C ARG A 102 10.57 3.96 16.11
N LEU A 103 10.35 3.21 17.19
CA LEU A 103 10.23 3.68 18.56
C LEU A 103 11.00 2.68 19.44
N GLY A 104 11.94 3.17 20.22
CA GLY A 104 12.77 2.33 21.08
C GLY A 104 14.12 2.96 21.36
N GLY A 105 14.95 2.25 22.11
CA GLY A 105 16.33 2.60 22.41
C GLY A 105 17.30 1.47 22.05
N ASN A 106 18.49 1.48 22.65
CA ASN A 106 19.52 0.48 22.32
C ASN A 106 19.24 -0.92 22.89
N GLU A 107 18.08 -1.15 23.52
CA GLU A 107 17.66 -2.43 24.10
C GLU A 107 16.36 -2.90 23.42
N SER A 108 15.84 -4.07 23.81
CA SER A 108 14.60 -4.58 23.24
C SER A 108 13.37 -3.83 23.73
N ASP A 109 12.62 -3.25 22.80
CA ASP A 109 11.35 -2.56 23.00
C ASP A 109 10.21 -3.31 22.28
N TYR A 110 9.20 -3.70 23.06
CA TYR A 110 8.08 -4.50 22.56
C TYR A 110 6.77 -3.71 22.56
N THR A 111 6.03 -3.79 21.44
CA THR A 111 4.63 -3.37 21.37
C THR A 111 3.71 -4.58 21.46
N ARG A 112 2.49 -4.39 21.97
CA ARG A 112 1.46 -5.44 22.05
C ARG A 112 0.21 -5.12 21.23
N SER A 113 -0.05 -3.84 21.00
CA SER A 113 -1.23 -3.37 20.29
C SER A 113 -1.06 -1.90 19.93
N ALA A 114 -1.56 -1.53 18.76
CA ALA A 114 -1.83 -0.15 18.41
C ALA A 114 -3.34 0.04 18.31
N VAL A 115 -3.81 1.21 18.76
CA VAL A 115 -5.19 1.66 18.63
C VAL A 115 -5.18 2.99 17.89
N VAL A 116 -6.15 3.15 16.98
CA VAL A 116 -6.40 4.44 16.33
C VAL A 116 -7.42 5.20 17.18
N ASP A 117 -7.20 6.50 17.37
CA ASP A 117 -8.23 7.38 17.91
C ASP A 117 -9.28 7.64 16.81
N SER A 118 -10.57 7.56 17.13
CA SER A 118 -11.64 7.76 16.13
C SER A 118 -11.62 9.13 15.46
N ASP A 119 -10.85 10.07 16.03
CA ASP A 119 -10.68 11.43 15.54
C ASP A 119 -9.54 11.58 14.51
N ASN A 120 -8.80 10.51 14.19
CA ASN A 120 -7.79 10.47 13.12
C ASN A 120 -7.75 9.11 12.44
#